data_AF-A0A3N5BBH9-F1
#
_entry.id   AF-A0A3N5BBH9-F1
#
_cell.length_a   1.000
_cell.length_b   1.000
_cell.length_c   1.000
_cell.angle_alpha   90.00
_cell.angle_beta   90.00
_cell.angle_gamma   90.00
#
_symmetry.space_group_name_H-M   'P 1'
#
loop_
_entity.id
_entity.type
_entity.pdbx_description
1 polymer ?
#
loop_
_entity_poly.entity_id
_entity_poly.type
_entity_poly.pdbx_seq_one_letter_code
_entity_poly.pdbx_strand_id
1 'polypeptide(L)'
;MNKQVYLAGDMLSFGAQLQREKEAKEIRDIGLKVYAPQEDESINDKANVDNEGLAERIVHNDTHGIKTSDIIVIDCNENGKGTLVELGQIKGMKDFAKMVSDINHGVDAGIYDQDDAYDVITNWARDIVYQEVFPHNTDIRRANTSEQSGDRREFGVNQYVYGVALDLSDGKGFYELDEIYEELERIKSSTVDNDYDEELDDYERGYKQGYIDASKIKSNYEGDE
;
A
#
# COMPACT_ATOMS: atom_id res chain seq x y z
N MET A 1 8.32 1.56 -27.48
CA MET A 1 8.52 2.40 -26.28
C MET A 1 9.77 1.94 -25.57
N ASN A 2 10.48 2.85 -24.90
CA ASN A 2 11.64 2.48 -24.10
C ASN A 2 11.16 2.01 -22.71
N LYS A 3 11.57 0.82 -22.27
CA LYS A 3 11.09 0.25 -20.99
C LYS A 3 11.55 1.10 -19.81
N GLN A 4 10.71 1.19 -18.79
CA GLN A 4 10.98 1.89 -17.54
C GLN A 4 11.36 0.90 -16.43
N VAL A 5 12.41 1.24 -15.69
CA VAL A 5 12.89 0.49 -14.52
C VAL A 5 12.57 1.28 -13.26
N TYR A 6 11.85 0.67 -12.33
CA TYR A 6 11.77 1.15 -10.94
C TYR A 6 13.03 0.70 -10.20
N LEU A 7 13.83 1.63 -9.71
CA LEU A 7 15.04 1.36 -8.94
C LEU A 7 14.79 1.64 -7.45
N ALA A 8 14.60 0.58 -6.68
CA ALA A 8 14.32 0.61 -5.26
C ALA A 8 15.55 0.26 -4.42
N GLY A 9 15.76 0.95 -3.31
CA GLY A 9 16.85 0.70 -2.38
C GLY A 9 16.91 1.73 -1.27
N ASP A 10 17.74 1.48 -0.24
CA ASP A 10 17.97 2.49 0.80
C ASP A 10 18.50 3.80 0.19
N MET A 11 18.12 4.92 0.82
CA MET A 11 18.48 6.28 0.43
C MET A 11 18.82 7.17 1.63
N LEU A 12 18.81 6.62 2.84
CA LEU A 12 18.99 7.40 4.07
C LEU A 12 20.45 7.74 4.35
N SER A 13 21.39 6.92 3.85
CA SER A 13 22.83 7.18 4.00
C SER A 13 23.44 7.78 2.74
N PHE A 14 24.52 8.55 2.91
CA PHE A 14 25.30 9.09 1.79
C PHE A 14 25.82 7.99 0.86
N GLY A 15 26.28 6.86 1.43
CA GLY A 15 26.72 5.71 0.65
C GLY A 15 25.59 5.10 -0.18
N ALA A 16 24.39 5.01 0.39
CA ALA A 16 23.23 4.49 -0.32
C ALA A 16 22.81 5.42 -1.48
N GLN A 17 22.82 6.75 -1.29
CA GLN A 17 22.54 7.71 -2.37
C GLN A 17 23.56 7.60 -3.52
N LEU A 18 24.87 7.55 -3.22
CA LEU A 18 25.89 7.35 -4.25
C LEU A 18 25.71 6.03 -5.01
N GLN A 19 25.32 4.96 -4.31
CA GLN A 19 25.04 3.68 -4.93
C GLN A 19 23.86 3.78 -5.91
N ARG A 20 22.74 4.37 -5.47
CA ARG A 20 21.54 4.58 -6.31
C ARG A 20 21.82 5.46 -7.52
N GLU A 21 22.58 6.54 -7.37
CA GLU A 21 23.00 7.41 -8.48
C GLU A 21 23.81 6.64 -9.53
N LYS A 22 24.76 5.82 -9.07
CA LYS A 22 25.58 4.98 -9.94
C LYS A 22 24.74 3.95 -10.68
N GLU A 23 23.87 3.22 -9.98
CA GLU A 23 22.98 2.22 -10.56
C GLU A 23 22.01 2.84 -11.57
N ALA A 24 21.40 3.97 -11.24
CA ALA A 24 20.50 4.69 -12.15
C ALA A 24 21.24 5.15 -13.42
N LYS A 25 22.46 5.66 -13.29
CA LYS A 25 23.31 6.01 -14.43
C LYS A 25 23.64 4.78 -15.29
N GLU A 26 24.05 3.67 -14.68
CA GLU A 26 24.38 2.45 -15.42
C GLU A 26 23.17 1.90 -16.19
N ILE A 27 21.97 1.94 -15.60
CA ILE A 27 20.73 1.54 -16.29
C ILE A 27 20.41 2.48 -17.46
N ARG A 28 20.61 3.80 -17.28
CA ARG A 28 20.45 4.78 -18.36
C ARG A 28 21.46 4.61 -19.48
N ASP A 29 22.70 4.27 -19.17
CA ASP A 29 23.76 4.01 -20.15
C ASP A 29 23.47 2.77 -21.01
N ILE A 30 22.71 1.78 -20.48
CA ILE A 30 22.15 0.66 -21.24
C ILE A 30 21.03 1.12 -22.21
N GLY A 31 20.51 2.32 -22.01
CA GLY A 31 19.47 2.92 -22.83
C GLY A 31 18.07 2.69 -22.29
N LEU A 32 17.87 2.41 -20.99
CA LEU A 32 16.56 2.28 -20.35
C LEU A 32 16.14 3.57 -19.63
N LYS A 33 14.82 3.76 -19.44
CA LYS A 33 14.30 4.80 -18.55
C LYS A 33 14.40 4.31 -17.10
N VAL A 34 14.66 5.23 -16.17
CA VAL A 34 14.74 4.93 -14.74
C VAL A 34 13.78 5.83 -13.98
N TYR A 35 12.95 5.22 -13.14
CA TYR A 35 12.24 5.86 -12.05
C TYR A 35 13.02 5.54 -10.77
N ALA A 36 13.61 6.55 -10.15
CA ALA A 36 14.37 6.42 -8.91
C ALA A 36 13.77 7.35 -7.85
N PRO A 37 13.30 6.83 -6.69
CA PRO A 37 12.68 7.66 -5.66
C PRO A 37 13.53 8.84 -5.18
N GLN A 38 14.87 8.72 -5.18
CA GLN A 38 15.77 9.81 -4.79
C GLN A 38 15.76 11.02 -5.73
N GLU A 39 15.27 10.85 -6.95
CA GLU A 39 15.20 11.92 -7.96
C GLU A 39 13.84 12.64 -7.94
N ASP A 40 12.92 12.21 -7.08
CA ASP A 40 11.62 12.86 -6.92
C ASP A 40 11.77 14.17 -6.13
N GLU A 41 11.82 15.29 -6.86
CA GLU A 41 11.94 16.63 -6.29
C GLU A 41 10.74 17.03 -5.43
N SER A 42 9.55 16.45 -5.64
CA SER A 42 8.35 16.76 -4.85
C SER A 42 8.43 16.23 -3.41
N ILE A 43 9.35 15.29 -3.16
CA ILE A 43 9.63 14.71 -1.84
C ILE A 43 11.01 15.15 -1.34
N ASN A 44 12.00 15.24 -2.23
CA ASN A 44 13.41 15.43 -1.85
C ASN A 44 13.90 16.89 -1.91
N ASP A 45 13.09 17.87 -2.33
CA ASP A 45 13.44 19.29 -2.23
C ASP A 45 13.40 19.78 -0.77
N LYS A 46 14.49 19.52 -0.04
CA LYS A 46 14.65 19.88 1.37
C LYS A 46 14.52 21.39 1.66
N ALA A 47 14.55 22.25 0.65
CA ALA A 47 14.39 23.69 0.83
C ALA A 47 12.92 24.14 0.87
N ASN A 48 11.99 23.37 0.28
CA ASN A 48 10.60 23.79 0.09
C ASN A 48 9.55 22.73 0.47
N VAL A 49 9.95 21.53 0.90
CA VAL A 49 9.00 20.45 1.20
C VAL A 49 8.23 20.73 2.49
N ASP A 50 6.91 20.75 2.35
CA ASP A 50 5.95 20.70 3.45
C ASP A 50 6.00 19.32 4.12
N ASN A 51 6.17 19.27 5.43
CA ASN A 51 6.23 17.98 6.16
C ASN A 51 4.83 17.41 6.44
N GLU A 52 3.76 18.19 6.28
CA GLU A 52 2.39 17.69 6.41
C GLU A 52 2.11 16.68 5.28
N GLY A 53 1.67 15.46 5.62
CA GLY A 53 1.37 14.40 4.65
C GLY A 53 2.57 13.79 3.92
N LEU A 54 3.79 13.95 4.45
CA LEU A 54 5.01 13.47 3.79
C LEU A 54 5.03 11.95 3.59
N ALA A 55 4.64 11.19 4.60
CA ALA A 55 4.68 9.73 4.56
C ALA A 55 3.73 9.17 3.48
N GLU A 56 2.55 9.76 3.36
CA GLU A 56 1.52 9.43 2.38
C GLU A 56 1.97 9.77 0.96
N ARG A 57 2.63 10.92 0.76
CA ARG A 57 3.21 11.27 -0.55
C ARG A 57 4.31 10.31 -0.98
N ILE A 58 5.18 9.92 -0.05
CA ILE A 58 6.23 8.92 -0.31
C ILE A 58 5.57 7.62 -0.77
N VAL A 59 4.60 7.10 -0.02
CA VAL A 59 3.91 5.86 -0.40
C VAL A 59 3.20 5.96 -1.74
N HIS A 60 2.50 7.07 -2.00
CA HIS A 60 1.82 7.31 -3.27
C HIS A 60 2.79 7.29 -4.46
N ASN A 61 3.89 8.05 -4.39
CA ASN A 61 4.81 8.21 -5.51
C ASN A 61 5.61 6.92 -5.77
N ASP A 62 6.10 6.27 -4.73
CA ASP A 62 6.84 5.01 -4.85
C ASP A 62 5.92 3.88 -5.35
N THR A 63 4.69 3.78 -4.83
CA THR A 63 3.68 2.84 -5.34
C THR A 63 3.34 3.12 -6.81
N HIS A 64 3.24 4.39 -7.20
CA HIS A 64 3.04 4.76 -8.60
C HIS A 64 4.23 4.33 -9.47
N GLY A 65 5.47 4.56 -9.00
CA GLY A 65 6.69 4.10 -9.66
C GLY A 65 6.71 2.59 -9.87
N ILE A 66 6.33 1.82 -8.85
CA ILE A 66 6.19 0.35 -8.91
C ILE A 66 5.15 -0.05 -9.98
N LYS A 67 3.95 0.56 -9.95
CA LYS A 67 2.83 0.19 -10.83
C LYS A 67 3.07 0.56 -12.30
N THR A 68 3.79 1.64 -12.57
CA THR A 68 3.99 2.17 -13.93
C THR A 68 5.27 1.69 -14.60
N SER A 69 6.16 1.03 -13.88
CA SER A 69 7.41 0.52 -14.43
C SER A 69 7.27 -0.90 -14.98
N ASP A 70 7.98 -1.19 -16.07
CA ASP A 70 7.99 -2.51 -16.71
C ASP A 70 8.89 -3.51 -15.99
N ILE A 71 9.92 -3.00 -15.32
CA ILE A 71 10.99 -3.76 -14.68
C ILE A 71 11.19 -3.18 -13.29
N ILE A 72 11.44 -4.05 -12.31
CA ILE A 72 11.80 -3.65 -10.95
C ILE A 72 13.20 -4.16 -10.66
N VAL A 73 14.09 -3.26 -10.24
CA VAL A 73 15.39 -3.56 -9.66
C VAL A 73 15.33 -3.11 -8.20
N ILE A 74 15.51 -4.03 -7.27
CA ILE A 74 15.30 -3.78 -5.84
C ILE A 74 16.47 -4.29 -5.01
N ASP A 75 17.04 -3.43 -4.18
CA ASP A 75 18.10 -3.74 -3.23
C ASP A 75 17.51 -4.22 -1.90
N CYS A 76 17.52 -5.53 -1.66
CA CYS A 76 16.93 -6.17 -0.49
C CYS A 76 17.81 -6.12 0.77
N ASN A 77 18.63 -5.08 0.93
CA ASN A 77 19.45 -4.90 2.14
C ASN A 77 18.56 -4.78 3.39
N GLU A 78 18.92 -5.47 4.46
CA GLU A 78 18.15 -5.53 5.71
C GLU A 78 17.96 -4.16 6.39
N ASN A 79 18.81 -3.18 6.08
CA ASN A 79 18.70 -1.82 6.61
C ASN A 79 17.71 -0.95 5.82
N GLY A 80 17.38 -1.34 4.58
CA GLY A 80 16.43 -0.67 3.70
C GLY A 80 14.98 -0.96 4.10
N LYS A 81 14.55 -0.52 5.29
CA LYS A 81 13.23 -0.85 5.86
C LYS A 81 12.07 -0.53 4.91
N GLY A 82 12.08 0.64 4.29
CA GLY A 82 11.09 1.03 3.28
C GLY A 82 11.10 0.06 2.09
N THR A 83 12.30 -0.23 1.57
CA THR A 83 12.51 -1.16 0.46
C THR A 83 12.05 -2.58 0.74
N LEU A 84 12.21 -3.08 1.97
CA LEU A 84 11.66 -4.38 2.35
C LEU A 84 10.12 -4.39 2.35
N VAL A 85 9.48 -3.27 2.71
CA VAL A 85 8.01 -3.13 2.59
C VAL A 85 7.59 -3.08 1.12
N GLU A 86 8.31 -2.33 0.26
CA GLU A 86 8.09 -2.33 -1.19
C GLU A 86 8.21 -3.73 -1.79
N LEU A 87 9.22 -4.51 -1.39
CA LEU A 87 9.39 -5.89 -1.81
C LEU A 87 8.16 -6.75 -1.45
N GLY A 88 7.63 -6.57 -0.23
CA GLY A 88 6.40 -7.22 0.23
C GLY A 88 5.19 -6.83 -0.62
N GLN A 89 5.00 -5.53 -0.89
CA GLN A 89 3.94 -5.01 -1.75
C GLN A 89 4.00 -5.61 -3.15
N ILE A 90 5.18 -5.64 -3.77
CA ILE A 90 5.40 -6.25 -5.09
C ILE A 90 5.06 -7.74 -5.08
N LYS A 91 5.45 -8.47 -4.03
CA LYS A 91 5.12 -9.90 -3.92
C LYS A 91 3.61 -10.11 -3.81
N GLY A 92 2.93 -9.34 -2.97
CA GLY A 92 1.46 -9.39 -2.84
C GLY A 92 0.74 -9.09 -4.16
N MET A 93 1.15 -8.02 -4.86
CA MET A 93 0.62 -7.70 -6.18
C MET A 93 0.81 -8.83 -7.20
N LYS A 94 1.99 -9.47 -7.21
CA LYS A 94 2.26 -10.59 -8.12
C LYS A 94 1.46 -11.84 -7.78
N ASP A 95 1.26 -12.14 -6.51
CA ASP A 95 0.44 -13.28 -6.09
C ASP A 95 -1.01 -13.07 -6.49
N PHE A 96 -1.56 -11.89 -6.21
CA PHE A 96 -2.92 -11.54 -6.63
C PHE A 96 -3.09 -11.62 -8.15
N ALA A 97 -2.14 -11.06 -8.92
CA ALA A 97 -2.18 -11.13 -10.38
C ALA A 97 -2.14 -12.58 -10.91
N LYS A 98 -1.38 -13.48 -10.27
CA LYS A 98 -1.36 -14.90 -10.63
C LYS A 98 -2.70 -15.57 -10.33
N MET A 99 -3.28 -15.30 -9.17
CA MET A 99 -4.60 -15.84 -8.80
C MET A 99 -5.66 -15.46 -9.84
N VAL A 100 -5.70 -14.20 -10.26
CA VAL A 100 -6.60 -13.73 -11.32
C VAL A 100 -6.28 -14.39 -12.67
N SER A 101 -4.99 -14.51 -13.02
CA SER A 101 -4.58 -15.17 -14.26
C SER A 101 -4.97 -16.65 -14.31
N ASP A 102 -4.87 -17.36 -13.19
CA ASP A 102 -5.22 -18.78 -13.10
C ASP A 102 -6.74 -18.99 -13.27
N ILE A 103 -7.56 -18.09 -12.72
CA ILE A 103 -9.01 -18.08 -12.96
C ILE A 103 -9.31 -17.85 -14.45
N ASN A 104 -8.68 -16.86 -15.07
CA ASN A 104 -8.87 -16.59 -16.50
C ASN A 104 -8.46 -17.78 -17.38
N HIS A 105 -7.34 -18.45 -17.07
CA HIS A 105 -6.97 -19.69 -17.76
C HIS A 105 -8.00 -20.80 -17.55
N GLY A 106 -8.65 -20.86 -16.38
CA GLY A 106 -9.77 -21.75 -16.11
C GLY A 106 -10.97 -21.46 -17.01
N VAL A 107 -11.30 -20.18 -17.24
CA VAL A 107 -12.35 -19.77 -18.19
C VAL A 107 -11.97 -20.19 -19.61
N ASP A 108 -10.76 -19.91 -20.07
CA ASP A 108 -10.28 -20.28 -21.40
C ASP A 108 -10.30 -21.81 -21.62
N ALA A 109 -10.06 -22.57 -20.55
CA ALA A 109 -10.12 -24.03 -20.55
C ALA A 109 -11.54 -24.61 -20.39
N GLY A 110 -12.55 -23.77 -20.19
CA GLY A 110 -13.95 -24.18 -19.97
C GLY A 110 -14.20 -24.85 -18.60
N ILE A 111 -13.34 -24.58 -17.61
CA ILE A 111 -13.51 -25.05 -16.22
C ILE A 111 -14.53 -24.20 -15.48
N TYR A 112 -14.52 -22.89 -15.74
CA TYR A 112 -15.46 -21.90 -15.21
C TYR A 112 -16.18 -21.24 -16.38
N ASP A 113 -17.43 -20.80 -16.18
CA ASP A 113 -17.98 -19.77 -17.05
C ASP A 113 -17.52 -18.37 -16.61
N GLN A 114 -17.85 -17.35 -17.41
CA GLN A 114 -17.39 -15.99 -17.16
C GLN A 114 -18.02 -15.36 -15.91
N ASP A 115 -19.26 -15.72 -15.60
CA ASP A 115 -20.00 -15.15 -14.48
C ASP A 115 -19.44 -15.73 -13.16
N ASP A 116 -19.22 -17.05 -13.13
CA ASP A 116 -18.56 -17.74 -12.00
C ASP A 116 -17.17 -17.15 -11.72
N ALA A 117 -16.37 -16.91 -12.76
CA ALA A 117 -15.04 -16.32 -12.63
C ALA A 117 -15.08 -14.89 -12.07
N TYR A 118 -16.05 -14.08 -12.53
CA TYR A 118 -16.26 -12.74 -12.02
C TYR A 118 -16.64 -12.73 -10.54
N ASP A 119 -17.52 -13.64 -10.12
CA ASP A 119 -17.95 -13.76 -8.74
C ASP A 119 -16.80 -14.20 -7.83
N VAL A 120 -15.98 -15.16 -8.25
CA VAL A 120 -14.80 -15.60 -7.48
C VAL A 120 -13.82 -14.43 -7.28
N ILE A 121 -13.49 -13.69 -8.35
CA ILE A 121 -12.55 -12.56 -8.27
C ILE A 121 -13.13 -11.46 -7.38
N THR A 122 -14.41 -11.12 -7.57
CA THR A 122 -15.08 -10.05 -6.81
C THR A 122 -15.14 -10.38 -5.32
N ASN A 123 -15.50 -11.61 -4.96
CA ASN A 123 -15.55 -12.05 -3.58
C ASN A 123 -14.17 -12.03 -2.91
N TRP A 124 -13.13 -12.52 -3.59
CA TRP A 124 -11.76 -12.45 -3.05
C TRP A 124 -11.27 -11.02 -2.88
N ALA A 125 -11.49 -10.16 -3.88
CA ALA A 125 -11.11 -8.76 -3.81
C ALA A 125 -11.84 -8.05 -2.65
N ARG A 126 -13.14 -8.33 -2.48
CA ARG A 126 -13.95 -7.82 -1.37
C ARG A 126 -13.31 -8.21 -0.03
N ASP A 127 -13.03 -9.49 0.18
CA ASP A 127 -12.51 -9.97 1.47
C ASP A 127 -11.13 -9.36 1.80
N ILE A 128 -10.28 -9.13 0.80
CA ILE A 128 -8.98 -8.46 0.98
C ILE A 128 -9.16 -6.97 1.27
N VAL A 129 -10.05 -6.29 0.55
CA VAL A 129 -10.30 -4.84 0.72
C VAL A 129 -10.84 -4.52 2.11
N TYR A 130 -11.72 -5.37 2.64
CA TYR A 130 -12.32 -5.18 3.96
C TYR A 130 -11.53 -5.87 5.08
N GLN A 131 -10.36 -6.42 4.80
CA GLN A 131 -9.52 -7.00 5.83
C GLN A 131 -9.01 -5.88 6.76
N GLU A 132 -9.44 -5.92 8.01
CA GLU A 132 -8.95 -4.98 9.02
C GLU A 132 -7.47 -5.22 9.33
N VAL A 133 -6.70 -4.14 9.34
CA VAL A 133 -5.27 -4.16 9.67
C VAL A 133 -5.03 -3.21 10.84
N PHE A 134 -4.37 -3.72 11.89
CA PHE A 134 -4.02 -2.94 13.08
C PHE A 134 -2.49 -2.84 13.20
N PRO A 135 -1.83 -1.91 12.48
CA PRO A 135 -0.40 -1.73 12.60
C PRO A 135 -0.04 -1.34 14.04
N HIS A 136 0.99 -1.97 14.62
CA HIS A 136 1.40 -1.71 15.99
C HIS A 136 2.92 -1.52 16.10
N ASN A 137 3.36 -0.69 17.04
CA ASN A 137 4.78 -0.48 17.35
C ASN A 137 4.99 -0.24 18.85
N THR A 138 5.57 -1.21 19.55
CA THR A 138 5.77 -1.17 21.02
C THR A 138 6.96 -0.32 21.48
N ASP A 139 7.63 0.45 20.59
CA ASP A 139 8.76 1.28 21.02
C ASP A 139 8.30 2.37 22.00
N ILE A 140 8.67 2.20 23.26
CA ILE A 140 8.27 3.07 24.39
C ILE A 140 8.65 4.54 24.18
N ARG A 141 9.60 4.82 23.30
CA ARG A 141 10.04 6.19 22.96
C ARG A 141 9.04 6.92 22.07
N ARG A 142 8.03 6.24 21.51
CA ARG A 142 6.91 6.86 20.77
C ARG A 142 6.08 7.81 21.62
N ALA A 143 6.03 7.61 22.94
CA ALA A 143 5.24 8.43 23.85
C ALA A 143 5.64 9.91 23.87
N ASN A 144 6.82 10.26 23.34
CA ASN A 144 7.29 11.62 23.05
C ASN A 144 6.94 12.64 24.15
N THR A 145 7.31 12.30 25.40
CA THR A 145 6.91 13.02 26.62
C THR A 145 7.64 14.34 26.84
N SER A 146 8.50 14.74 25.90
CA SER A 146 9.26 15.99 25.92
C SER A 146 9.44 16.52 24.50
N GLU A 147 9.71 17.83 24.36
CA GLU A 147 9.96 18.44 23.06
C GLU A 147 11.28 17.89 22.47
N GLN A 148 11.19 17.28 21.30
CA GLN A 148 12.33 16.65 20.60
C GLN A 148 12.61 17.37 19.28
N SER A 149 13.89 17.66 19.00
CA SER A 149 14.32 18.32 17.76
C SER A 149 15.63 17.75 17.23
N GLY A 150 15.72 17.63 15.89
CA GLY A 150 16.88 17.08 15.20
C GLY A 150 17.33 15.73 15.76
N ASP A 151 18.62 15.61 16.04
CA ASP A 151 19.25 14.39 16.57
C ASP A 151 18.94 14.13 18.06
N ARG A 152 18.23 15.03 18.75
CA ARG A 152 17.76 14.82 20.13
C ARG A 152 16.41 14.09 20.19
N ARG A 153 16.03 13.43 19.10
CA ARG A 153 14.83 12.60 19.02
C ARG A 153 15.15 11.18 19.49
N GLU A 154 14.31 10.66 20.37
CA GLU A 154 14.48 9.34 20.96
C GLU A 154 14.09 8.22 19.98
N PHE A 155 13.17 8.50 19.06
CA PHE A 155 12.65 7.53 18.09
C PHE A 155 12.26 8.15 16.75
N GLY A 156 12.66 7.52 15.64
CA GLY A 156 12.24 7.89 14.29
C GLY A 156 11.87 6.66 13.49
N VAL A 157 10.65 6.64 12.95
CA VAL A 157 10.19 5.56 12.06
C VAL A 157 10.56 5.88 10.61
N ASN A 158 10.87 4.85 9.83
CA ASN A 158 11.00 4.99 8.38
C ASN A 158 9.66 5.48 7.81
N GLN A 159 9.68 6.54 7.00
CA GLN A 159 8.46 7.23 6.57
C GLN A 159 7.63 6.40 5.60
N TYR A 160 8.24 5.55 4.76
CA TYR A 160 7.48 4.61 3.93
C TYR A 160 6.71 3.60 4.77
N VAL A 161 7.37 3.01 5.78
CA VAL A 161 6.74 2.08 6.72
C VAL A 161 5.55 2.72 7.43
N TYR A 162 5.71 3.97 7.89
CA TYR A 162 4.64 4.69 8.56
C TYR A 162 3.51 5.10 7.60
N GLY A 163 3.84 5.51 6.37
CA GLY A 163 2.86 5.82 5.34
C GLY A 163 2.00 4.61 4.99
N VAL A 164 2.59 3.41 4.88
CA VAL A 164 1.83 2.17 4.64
C VAL A 164 0.95 1.84 5.85
N ALA A 165 1.43 2.09 7.08
CA ALA A 165 0.59 1.94 8.25
C ALA A 165 -0.60 2.91 8.24
N LEU A 166 -0.40 4.18 7.85
CA LEU A 166 -1.48 5.17 7.70
C LEU A 166 -2.49 4.74 6.63
N ASP A 167 -2.02 4.30 5.47
CA ASP A 167 -2.86 3.85 4.34
C ASP A 167 -3.73 2.65 4.73
N LEU A 168 -3.17 1.66 5.43
CA LEU A 168 -3.88 0.45 5.86
C LEU A 168 -4.80 0.65 7.09
N SER A 169 -4.81 1.84 7.68
CA SER A 169 -5.58 2.12 8.91
C SER A 169 -6.37 3.43 8.83
N ASP A 170 -6.74 3.83 7.61
CA ASP A 170 -7.55 5.03 7.35
C ASP A 170 -7.00 6.30 8.04
N GLY A 171 -5.67 6.45 8.04
CA GLY A 171 -4.97 7.61 8.58
C GLY A 171 -4.67 7.53 10.09
N LYS A 172 -5.02 6.46 10.80
CA LYS A 172 -4.67 6.30 12.23
C LYS A 172 -3.17 6.02 12.44
N GLY A 173 -2.59 5.17 11.60
CA GLY A 173 -1.19 4.73 11.70
C GLY A 173 -1.01 3.60 12.70
N PHE A 174 -0.21 3.83 13.75
CA PHE A 174 0.06 2.80 14.75
C PHE A 174 -0.94 2.85 15.90
N TYR A 175 -1.60 1.73 16.15
CA TYR A 175 -2.47 1.49 17.30
C TYR A 175 -1.63 1.22 18.55
N GLU A 176 -2.21 1.44 19.73
CA GLU A 176 -1.70 0.88 21.00
C GLU A 176 -2.28 -0.51 21.26
N LEU A 177 -1.58 -1.37 22.02
CA LEU A 177 -2.03 -2.77 22.23
C LEU A 177 -3.42 -2.85 22.86
N ASP A 178 -3.71 -1.98 23.83
CA ASP A 178 -5.01 -1.97 24.49
C ASP A 178 -6.14 -1.62 23.51
N GLU A 179 -5.89 -0.69 22.57
CA GLU A 179 -6.85 -0.37 21.51
C GLU A 179 -7.10 -1.55 20.58
N ILE A 180 -6.05 -2.31 20.25
CA ILE A 180 -6.17 -3.51 19.42
C ILE A 180 -7.03 -4.54 20.13
N TYR A 181 -6.81 -4.77 21.43
CA TYR A 181 -7.63 -5.71 22.20
C TYR A 181 -9.08 -5.27 22.29
N GLU A 182 -9.35 -3.97 22.46
CA GLU A 182 -10.72 -3.43 22.43
C GLU A 182 -11.41 -3.67 21.08
N GLU A 183 -10.73 -3.41 19.95
CA GLU A 183 -11.31 -3.68 18.63
C GLU A 183 -11.54 -5.18 18.39
N LEU A 184 -10.60 -6.04 18.80
CA LEU A 184 -10.76 -7.50 18.71
C LEU A 184 -11.96 -8.00 19.55
N GLU A 185 -12.20 -7.43 20.73
CA GLU A 185 -13.37 -7.74 21.55
C GLU A 185 -14.69 -7.28 20.90
N ARG A 186 -14.69 -6.11 20.24
CA ARG A 186 -15.85 -5.63 19.47
C ARG A 186 -16.15 -6.52 18.27
N ILE A 187 -15.13 -6.92 17.50
CA ILE A 187 -15.27 -7.83 16.36
C ILE A 187 -15.86 -9.17 16.82
N LYS A 188 -15.33 -9.71 17.92
CA LYS A 188 -15.87 -10.93 18.53
C LYS A 188 -17.35 -10.77 18.91
N SER A 189 -17.72 -9.64 19.52
CA SER A 189 -19.09 -9.43 20.03
C SER A 189 -20.11 -9.18 18.92
N SER A 190 -19.74 -8.42 17.89
CA SER A 190 -20.57 -8.18 16.70
C SER A 190 -20.82 -9.44 15.86
N THR A 191 -19.92 -10.43 15.94
CA THR A 191 -20.13 -11.74 15.33
C THR A 191 -21.18 -12.57 16.09
N VAL A 192 -21.36 -12.33 17.40
CA VAL A 192 -22.31 -13.08 18.25
C VAL A 192 -23.74 -12.52 18.17
N ASP A 193 -23.92 -11.22 17.95
CA ASP A 193 -25.25 -10.60 17.85
C ASP A 193 -25.92 -10.78 16.46
N ASN A 194 -25.18 -11.22 15.44
CA ASN A 194 -25.69 -11.46 14.08
C ASN A 194 -26.14 -12.91 13.81
N ASP A 195 -26.18 -13.76 14.83
CA ASP A 195 -26.66 -15.17 14.74
C ASP A 195 -28.21 -15.28 14.82
N TYR A 196 -28.92 -14.15 14.83
CA TYR A 196 -30.38 -14.03 14.80
C TYR A 196 -30.85 -13.09 13.69
N ASP A 197 -30.60 -13.42 12.43
CA ASP A 197 -31.54 -13.15 11.32
C ASP A 197 -31.09 -13.92 10.08
N GLU A 198 -31.85 -14.96 9.74
CA GLU A 198 -31.85 -15.60 8.43
C GLU A 198 -32.27 -14.56 7.37
N GLU A 199 -31.63 -14.57 6.20
CA GLU A 199 -31.93 -13.78 5.00
C GLU A 199 -31.58 -12.27 5.03
N LEU A 200 -30.29 -11.95 5.09
CA LEU A 200 -29.77 -10.73 4.47
C LEU A 200 -28.91 -11.12 3.27
N ASP A 201 -29.44 -10.86 2.07
CA ASP A 201 -28.81 -11.10 0.78
C ASP A 201 -27.39 -10.48 0.76
N ASP A 202 -26.40 -11.22 0.27
CA ASP A 202 -24.96 -10.90 0.34
C ASP A 202 -24.60 -9.53 -0.26
N TYR A 203 -25.54 -8.93 -1.01
CA TYR A 203 -25.47 -7.59 -1.57
C TYR A 203 -25.50 -6.46 -0.52
N GLU A 204 -26.17 -6.64 0.63
CA GLU A 204 -26.32 -5.56 1.64
C GLU A 204 -25.16 -5.46 2.63
N ARG A 205 -24.41 -6.54 2.87
CA ARG A 205 -23.26 -6.52 3.80
C ARG A 205 -22.13 -5.62 3.32
N GLY A 206 -21.93 -5.48 2.01
CA GLY A 206 -20.90 -4.60 1.43
C GLY A 206 -21.20 -3.10 1.53
N TYR A 207 -22.46 -2.71 1.79
CA TYR A 207 -22.87 -1.29 1.78
C TYR A 207 -23.11 -0.68 3.16
N LYS A 208 -23.16 -1.48 4.23
CA LYS A 208 -23.43 -0.98 5.60
C LYS A 208 -22.20 -0.52 6.38
N GLN A 209 -20.98 -0.85 5.96
CA GLN A 209 -19.75 -0.25 6.50
C GLN A 209 -19.37 0.94 5.62
N GLY A 210 -20.01 2.09 5.88
CA GLY A 210 -20.01 3.22 4.97
C GLY A 210 -18.63 3.84 4.72
N TYR A 211 -18.11 3.65 3.49
CA TYR A 211 -17.25 4.59 2.78
C TYR A 211 -17.40 4.32 1.28
N ILE A 212 -18.44 4.88 0.64
CA ILE A 212 -18.51 5.35 -0.76
C ILE A 212 -19.92 5.93 -0.99
N ASP A 213 -19.97 7.22 -1.29
CA ASP A 213 -21.20 7.91 -1.70
C ASP A 213 -21.54 7.54 -3.15
N ALA A 214 -22.53 6.66 -3.33
CA ALA A 214 -23.00 6.20 -4.63
C ALA A 214 -23.54 7.33 -5.54
N SER A 215 -23.82 8.53 -5.02
CA SER A 215 -24.25 9.67 -5.83
C SER A 215 -23.12 10.27 -6.68
N LYS A 216 -21.85 9.96 -6.39
CA LYS A 216 -20.68 10.43 -7.15
C LYS A 216 -20.27 9.53 -8.32
N ILE A 217 -20.80 8.31 -8.40
CA ILE A 217 -20.47 7.36 -9.48
C ILE A 217 -21.45 7.51 -10.67
N LYS A 218 -22.60 8.16 -10.47
CA LYS A 218 -23.64 8.30 -11.50
C LYS A 218 -23.49 9.48 -12.48
N SER A 219 -22.41 10.27 -12.45
CA SER A 219 -22.29 11.43 -13.35
C SER A 219 -21.50 11.21 -14.65
N ASN A 220 -21.08 9.99 -14.99
CA ASN A 220 -20.29 9.75 -16.21
C ASN A 220 -20.94 8.75 -17.21
N TYR A 221 -22.21 8.40 -17.03
CA TYR A 221 -22.91 7.46 -17.93
C TYR A 221 -24.28 7.94 -18.43
N GLU A 222 -24.50 9.26 -18.47
CA GLU A 222 -25.58 9.85 -19.26
C GLU A 222 -25.01 10.99 -20.10
N GLY A 223 -24.84 10.76 -21.40
CA GLY A 223 -24.52 11.78 -22.39
C GLY A 223 -23.45 11.35 -23.40
N ASP A 224 -23.85 10.65 -24.46
CA ASP A 224 -23.78 11.18 -25.83
C ASP A 224 -24.32 10.16 -26.84
N GLU A 225 -25.48 10.53 -27.41
CA GLU A 225 -26.17 10.14 -28.65
C GLU A 225 -26.13 8.68 -29.18
#